data_AF-A0A160IQ39-F1
#
_entry.id   AF-A0A160IQ39-F1
#
_cell.length_a   1.000
_cell.length_b   1.000
_cell.length_c   1.000
_cell.angle_alpha   90.00
_cell.angle_beta   90.00
_cell.angle_gamma   90.00
#
_symmetry.space_group_name_H-M   'P 1'
#
loop_
_entity.id
_entity.type
_entity.pdbx_description
1 polymer ?
#
loop_
_entity_poly.entity_id
_entity_poly.type
_entity_poly.pdbx_seq_one_letter_code
_entity_poly.pdbx_strand_id
1 'polypeptide(L)'
;MNERGMVYPLILSLCFIILIFFSFLTEKVASERQFVFMQEEQLRQVRLIQQGVDRALIWVEDLSVYPAERRVNVSEGILKVVFTKISGDEVMFSVEAVTTRQSTKKVKVYYNVTQKSVAKWVEG
;
A
#
# COMPACT_ATOMS: atom_id res chain seq x y z
N MET A 1 21.60 26.65 56.54
CA MET A 1 20.90 26.56 55.25
C MET A 1 19.98 25.34 55.28
N ASN A 2 18.72 25.49 54.87
CA ASN A 2 17.67 24.50 55.11
C ASN A 2 17.75 23.37 54.06
N GLU A 3 18.67 22.42 54.26
CA GLU A 3 18.95 21.31 53.33
C GLU A 3 17.69 20.48 53.00
N ARG A 4 16.75 20.37 53.94
CA ARG A 4 15.47 19.67 53.75
C ARG A 4 14.53 20.35 52.74
N GLY A 5 14.65 21.67 52.55
CA GLY A 5 13.81 22.42 51.61
C GLY A 5 14.20 22.22 50.14
N MET A 6 15.45 21.81 49.89
CA MET A 6 16.00 21.61 48.54
C MET A 6 15.68 20.21 47.96
N VAL A 7 15.35 19.25 48.83
CA VAL A 7 15.08 17.86 48.43
C VAL A 7 13.79 17.73 47.63
N TYR A 8 12.73 18.45 48.02
CA TYR A 8 11.44 18.43 47.32
C TYR A 8 11.51 18.87 45.85
N PRO A 9 12.09 20.04 45.50
CA PRO A 9 12.21 20.46 44.10
C PRO A 9 13.12 19.54 43.28
N LEU A 10 14.14 18.92 43.89
CA LEU A 10 15.01 17.93 43.23
C LEU A 10 14.26 16.63 42.90
N ILE A 11 13.42 16.13 43.82
CA ILE A 11 12.59 14.96 43.56
C ILE A 11 11.56 15.27 42.49
N LEU A 12 10.95 16.46 42.55
CA LEU A 12 9.93 16.87 41.60
C LEU A 12 10.50 17.00 40.18
N SER A 13 11.70 17.58 40.03
CA SER A 13 12.38 17.65 38.74
C SER A 13 12.78 16.28 38.22
N LEU A 14 13.25 15.38 39.08
CA LEU A 14 13.56 14.00 38.71
C LEU A 14 12.31 13.25 38.22
N CYS A 15 11.18 13.37 38.91
CA CYS A 15 9.91 12.82 38.45
C CYS A 15 9.49 13.39 37.10
N PHE A 16 9.68 14.70 36.89
CA PHE A 16 9.35 15.35 35.61
C PHE A 16 10.23 14.85 34.46
N ILE A 17 11.53 14.69 34.70
CA ILE A 17 12.47 14.12 33.72
C ILE A 17 12.07 12.68 33.36
N ILE A 18 11.71 11.87 34.36
CA ILE A 18 11.24 10.50 34.14
C ILE A 18 9.97 10.48 33.29
N LEU A 19 8.99 11.35 33.57
CA LEU A 19 7.75 11.44 32.80
C LEU A 19 7.97 11.85 31.34
N ILE A 20 8.86 12.82 31.09
CA ILE A 20 9.24 13.23 29.74
C ILE A 20 9.90 12.06 29.00
N PHE A 21 10.81 11.35 29.66
CA PHE A 21 11.50 10.22 29.07
C PHE A 21 10.57 9.07 28.70
N PHE A 22 9.64 8.70 29.60
CA PHE A 22 8.63 7.68 29.30
C PHE A 22 7.68 8.10 28.19
N SER A 23 7.26 9.36 28.16
CA SER A 23 6.42 9.89 27.08
C SER A 23 7.13 9.77 25.73
N PHE A 24 8.39 10.20 25.65
CA PHE A 24 9.20 10.10 24.44
C PHE A 24 9.39 8.65 23.96
N LEU A 25 9.71 7.73 24.88
CA LEU A 25 9.85 6.31 24.53
C LEU A 25 8.54 5.71 24.02
N THR A 26 7.43 6.05 24.65
CA THR A 26 6.10 5.55 24.27
C THR A 26 5.72 6.04 22.88
N GLU A 27 5.94 7.32 22.60
CA GLU A 27 5.69 7.91 21.29
C GLU A 27 6.56 7.27 20.20
N LYS A 28 7.86 7.05 20.49
CA LYS A 28 8.77 6.40 19.54
C LYS A 28 8.33 4.97 19.21
N VAL A 29 7.98 4.17 20.22
CA VAL A 29 7.52 2.79 20.02
C VAL A 29 6.19 2.75 19.26
N ALA A 30 5.27 3.67 19.57
CA ALA A 30 4.01 3.78 18.84
C ALA A 30 4.25 4.13 17.35
N SER A 31 5.15 5.09 17.10
CA SER A 31 5.55 5.51 15.74
C SER A 31 6.20 4.36 14.95
N GLU A 32 7.13 3.62 15.56
CA GLU A 32 7.78 2.48 14.91
C GLU A 32 6.78 1.39 14.54
N ARG A 33 5.83 1.07 15.44
CA ARG A 33 4.77 0.09 15.15
C ARG A 33 3.87 0.55 14.00
N GLN A 34 3.51 1.83 13.99
CA GLN A 34 2.71 2.40 12.90
C GLN A 34 3.47 2.37 11.57
N PHE A 35 4.78 2.63 11.59
CA PHE A 35 5.62 2.57 10.40
C PHE A 35 5.73 1.15 9.83
N VAL A 36 5.97 0.14 10.68
CA VAL A 36 6.00 -1.28 10.25
C VAL A 36 4.66 -1.68 9.64
N PHE A 37 3.56 -1.29 10.27
CA PHE A 37 2.23 -1.57 9.76
C PHE A 37 1.99 -0.94 8.38
N MET A 38 2.42 0.32 8.18
CA MET A 38 2.31 0.99 6.89
C MET A 38 3.16 0.30 5.81
N GLN A 39 4.35 -0.20 6.15
CA GLN A 39 5.19 -0.96 5.22
C GLN A 39 4.54 -2.29 4.82
N GLU A 40 3.98 -3.03 5.78
CA GLU A 40 3.26 -4.28 5.49
C GLU A 40 2.07 -4.05 4.56
N GLU A 41 1.34 -2.97 4.78
CA GLU A 41 0.19 -2.61 3.94
C GLU A 41 0.62 -2.23 2.52
N GLN A 42 1.70 -1.45 2.38
CA GLN A 42 2.29 -1.15 1.07
C GLN A 42 2.74 -2.41 0.33
N LEU A 43 3.42 -3.34 1.03
CA LEU A 43 3.87 -4.59 0.42
C LEU A 43 2.70 -5.47 -0.04
N ARG A 44 1.62 -5.54 0.75
CA ARG A 44 0.38 -6.24 0.33
C ARG A 44 -0.23 -5.62 -0.92
N GLN A 45 -0.29 -4.29 -1.00
CA GLN A 45 -0.79 -3.62 -2.21
C GLN A 45 0.05 -3.93 -3.44
N VAL A 46 1.39 -3.91 -3.31
CA VAL A 46 2.30 -4.23 -4.42
C VAL A 46 2.09 -5.67 -4.89
N ARG A 47 2.00 -6.64 -3.96
CA ARG A 47 1.74 -8.05 -4.31
C ARG A 47 0.38 -8.24 -4.99
N LEU A 48 -0.66 -7.60 -4.49
CA LEU A 48 -1.99 -7.64 -5.09
C LEU A 48 -1.97 -7.10 -6.52
N ILE A 49 -1.32 -5.97 -6.75
CA ILE A 49 -1.18 -5.39 -8.09
C ILE A 49 -0.40 -6.34 -9.00
N GLN A 50 0.72 -6.89 -8.54
CA GLN A 50 1.52 -7.81 -9.32
C GLN A 50 0.73 -9.05 -9.72
N GLN A 51 0.02 -9.68 -8.78
CA GLN A 51 -0.88 -10.79 -9.09
C GLN A 51 -2.02 -10.39 -10.04
N GLY A 52 -2.54 -9.16 -9.90
CA GLY A 52 -3.55 -8.62 -10.81
C GLY A 52 -3.03 -8.45 -12.23
N VAL A 53 -1.80 -7.95 -12.39
CA VAL A 53 -1.13 -7.79 -13.68
C VAL A 53 -0.79 -9.14 -14.29
N ASP A 54 -0.22 -10.07 -13.53
CA ASP A 54 0.13 -11.41 -14.02
C ASP A 54 -1.11 -12.15 -14.55
N ARG A 55 -2.23 -12.05 -13.83
CA ARG A 55 -3.51 -12.63 -14.27
C ARG A 55 -4.12 -11.86 -15.44
N ALA A 56 -3.97 -10.53 -15.47
CA ALA A 56 -4.44 -9.72 -16.57
C ALA A 56 -3.73 -10.07 -17.87
N LEU A 57 -2.41 -10.28 -17.85
CA LEU A 57 -1.62 -10.69 -19.00
C LEU A 57 -2.12 -11.99 -19.64
N ILE A 58 -2.49 -12.97 -18.81
CA ILE A 58 -3.09 -14.23 -19.29
C ILE A 58 -4.46 -13.95 -19.92
N TRP A 59 -5.31 -13.15 -19.26
CA TRP A 59 -6.66 -12.87 -19.77
C TRP A 59 -6.69 -12.03 -21.05
N VAL A 60 -5.69 -11.16 -21.30
CA VAL A 60 -5.60 -10.39 -22.54
C VAL A 60 -5.56 -11.31 -23.76
N GLU A 61 -4.86 -12.44 -23.68
CA GLU A 61 -4.75 -13.40 -24.79
C GLU A 61 -6.10 -14.11 -25.08
N ASP A 62 -6.93 -14.34 -24.06
CA ASP A 62 -8.24 -14.99 -24.17
C ASP A 62 -9.41 -14.02 -24.47
N LEU A 63 -9.15 -12.71 -24.54
CA LEU A 63 -10.18 -11.69 -24.68
C LEU A 63 -10.48 -11.38 -26.16
N SER A 64 -11.63 -11.87 -26.62
CA SER A 64 -12.16 -11.60 -27.97
C SER A 64 -12.99 -10.31 -28.07
N VAL A 65 -13.46 -9.74 -26.95
CA VAL A 65 -14.34 -8.56 -26.91
C VAL A 65 -13.82 -7.54 -25.90
N TYR A 66 -13.80 -6.26 -26.32
CA TYR A 66 -13.42 -5.10 -25.52
C TYR A 66 -14.54 -4.05 -25.49
N PRO A 67 -14.76 -3.32 -24.37
CA PRO A 67 -14.10 -3.45 -23.08
C PRO A 67 -14.63 -4.66 -22.29
N ALA A 68 -13.77 -5.24 -21.44
CA ALA A 68 -14.15 -6.33 -20.54
C ALA A 68 -13.74 -6.01 -19.11
N GLU A 69 -14.63 -6.31 -18.16
CA GLU A 69 -14.36 -6.19 -16.73
C GLU A 69 -14.25 -7.61 -16.13
N ARG A 70 -13.17 -7.85 -15.40
CA ARG A 70 -12.98 -9.06 -14.59
C ARG A 70 -12.78 -8.66 -13.15
N ARG A 71 -13.57 -9.25 -12.26
CA ARG A 71 -13.40 -9.13 -10.81
C ARG A 71 -12.93 -10.45 -10.27
N VAL A 72 -11.85 -10.44 -9.50
CA VAL A 72 -11.32 -11.63 -8.86
C VAL A 72 -11.08 -11.35 -7.40
N ASN A 73 -11.69 -12.18 -6.56
CA ASN A 73 -11.39 -12.20 -5.14
C ASN A 73 -10.12 -13.00 -4.90
N VAL A 74 -9.20 -12.38 -4.18
CA VAL A 74 -7.96 -13.00 -3.69
C VAL A 74 -8.01 -12.94 -2.17
N SER A 75 -7.25 -13.80 -1.49
CA SER A 75 -7.17 -13.83 -0.03
C SER A 75 -6.84 -12.47 0.60
N GLU A 76 -6.11 -11.62 -0.12
CA GLU A 76 -5.68 -10.29 0.37
C GLU A 76 -6.63 -9.13 -0.03
N GLY A 77 -7.61 -9.35 -0.91
CA GLY A 77 -8.52 -8.31 -1.37
C GLY A 77 -9.27 -8.62 -2.66
N ILE A 78 -9.94 -7.61 -3.22
CA ILE A 78 -10.67 -7.69 -4.49
C ILE A 78 -9.85 -7.00 -5.58
N LEU A 79 -9.55 -7.73 -6.65
CA LEU A 79 -8.93 -7.18 -7.85
C LEU A 79 -10.00 -6.93 -8.89
N LYS A 80 -10.10 -5.69 -9.37
CA LYS A 80 -10.93 -5.31 -10.51
C LYS A 80 -10.01 -4.95 -11.68
N VAL A 81 -10.07 -5.72 -12.74
CA VAL A 81 -9.30 -5.50 -13.97
C VAL A 81 -10.25 -5.07 -15.08
N VAL A 82 -9.98 -3.92 -15.69
CA VAL A 82 -10.76 -3.39 -16.81
C VAL A 82 -9.86 -3.32 -18.03
N PHE A 83 -10.20 -4.09 -19.06
CA PHE A 83 -9.51 -4.12 -20.34
C PHE A 83 -10.14 -3.14 -21.32
N THR A 84 -9.34 -2.27 -21.92
CA THR A 84 -9.76 -1.27 -22.90
C THR A 84 -8.83 -1.35 -24.11
N LYS A 85 -9.38 -1.53 -25.31
CA LYS A 85 -8.60 -1.50 -26.54
C LYS A 85 -8.30 -0.06 -26.94
N ILE A 86 -7.03 0.28 -27.14
CA ILE A 86 -6.62 1.62 -27.58
C ILE A 86 -6.45 1.65 -29.10
N SER A 87 -5.75 0.66 -29.65
CA SER A 87 -5.46 0.53 -31.09
C SER A 87 -5.52 -0.94 -31.52
N GLY A 88 -5.31 -1.23 -32.81
CA GLY A 88 -5.32 -2.60 -33.36
C GLY A 88 -4.52 -3.61 -32.52
N ASP A 89 -3.31 -3.20 -32.12
CA ASP A 89 -2.31 -4.03 -31.43
C ASP A 89 -2.00 -3.59 -29.98
N GLU A 90 -2.63 -2.51 -29.50
CA GLU A 90 -2.39 -1.96 -28.15
C GLU A 90 -3.64 -2.07 -27.27
N VAL A 91 -3.47 -2.74 -26.13
CA VAL A 91 -4.50 -2.94 -25.11
C VAL A 91 -4.04 -2.29 -23.82
N MET A 92 -4.88 -1.45 -23.23
CA MET A 92 -4.67 -0.92 -21.89
C MET A 92 -5.52 -1.70 -20.91
N PHE A 93 -4.92 -2.19 -19.83
CA PHE A 93 -5.65 -2.72 -18.70
C PHE A 93 -5.42 -1.88 -17.46
N SER A 94 -6.53 -1.52 -16.82
CA SER A 94 -6.56 -0.83 -15.55
C SER A 94 -6.80 -1.86 -14.45
N VAL A 95 -5.83 -2.05 -13.57
CA VAL A 95 -5.93 -2.90 -12.39
C VAL A 95 -6.23 -2.01 -11.19
N GLU A 96 -7.41 -2.17 -10.62
CA GLU A 96 -7.81 -1.58 -9.34
C GLU A 96 -7.73 -2.66 -8.27
N ALA A 97 -6.79 -2.52 -7.33
CA ALA A 97 -6.68 -3.37 -6.17
C ALA A 97 -7.41 -2.71 -4.99
N VAL A 98 -8.47 -3.35 -4.51
CA VAL A 98 -9.20 -2.94 -3.30
C VAL A 98 -8.84 -3.93 -2.20
N THR A 99 -8.05 -3.48 -1.23
CA THR A 99 -7.73 -4.30 -0.05
C THR A 99 -8.96 -4.44 0.86
N THR A 100 -8.95 -5.45 1.74
CA THR A 100 -10.01 -5.64 2.76
C THR A 100 -10.17 -4.44 3.72
N ARG A 101 -9.19 -3.54 3.74
CA ARG A 101 -9.18 -2.30 4.53
C ARG A 101 -9.62 -1.06 3.75
N GLN A 102 -10.26 -1.24 2.58
CA GLN A 102 -10.72 -0.17 1.67
C GLN A 102 -9.61 0.72 1.09
N SER A 103 -8.33 0.36 1.28
CA SER A 103 -7.25 1.04 0.58
C SER A 103 -7.27 0.62 -0.89
N THR A 104 -7.39 1.61 -1.78
CA THR A 104 -7.48 1.45 -3.23
C THR A 104 -6.22 1.94 -3.90
N LYS A 105 -5.52 1.06 -4.63
CA LYS A 105 -4.43 1.46 -5.52
C LYS A 105 -4.79 1.09 -6.95
N LYS A 106 -4.59 2.03 -7.88
CA LYS A 106 -4.97 1.88 -9.28
C LYS A 106 -3.73 1.96 -10.16
N VAL A 107 -3.54 0.96 -11.00
CA VAL A 107 -2.43 0.95 -11.96
C VAL A 107 -2.99 0.79 -13.35
N LYS A 108 -2.49 1.62 -14.27
CA LYS A 108 -2.76 1.50 -15.70
C LYS A 108 -1.52 0.95 -16.38
N VAL A 109 -1.69 -0.17 -17.05
CA VAL A 109 -0.63 -0.82 -17.81
C VAL A 109 -1.02 -0.81 -19.29
N TYR A 110 -0.10 -0.33 -20.12
CA TYR A 110 -0.22 -0.35 -21.57
C TYR A 110 0.56 -1.55 -22.10
N TYR A 111 -0.13 -2.47 -22.76
CA TYR A 111 0.45 -3.71 -23.25
C TYR A 111 0.33 -3.77 -24.77
N ASN A 112 1.46 -4.07 -25.42
CA ASN A 112 1.50 -4.31 -26.85
C ASN A 112 1.38 -5.81 -27.11
N VAL A 113 0.29 -6.22 -27.76
CA VAL A 113 -0.05 -7.61 -28.02
C VAL A 113 0.92 -8.24 -29.04
N THR A 114 1.42 -7.46 -30.01
CA THR A 114 2.34 -7.96 -31.05
C THR A 114 3.75 -8.22 -30.52
N GLN A 115 4.23 -7.38 -29.61
CA GLN A 115 5.58 -7.48 -29.04
C GLN A 115 5.62 -8.26 -27.72
N LYS A 116 4.45 -8.68 -27.21
CA LYS A 116 4.25 -9.30 -25.89
C LYS A 116 4.95 -8.52 -24.76
N SER A 117 4.99 -7.20 -24.85
CA SER A 117 5.77 -6.35 -23.96
C SER A 117 4.91 -5.26 -23.31
N VAL A 118 5.25 -4.94 -22.05
CA VAL A 118 4.65 -3.82 -21.33
C VAL A 118 5.30 -2.53 -21.82
N ALA A 119 4.53 -1.70 -22.52
CA ALA A 119 5.02 -0.46 -23.10
C ALA A 119 5.10 0.67 -22.07
N LYS A 120 4.17 0.70 -21.10
CA LYS A 120 4.14 1.75 -20.07
C LYS A 120 3.43 1.29 -18.80
N TRP A 121 4.08 1.57 -17.66
CA TRP A 121 3.53 1.38 -16.32
C TRP A 121 3.21 2.74 -15.72
N VAL A 122 1.94 3.00 -15.37
CA VAL A 122 1.52 4.23 -14.71
C VAL A 122 0.81 3.88 -13.40
N GLU A 123 1.47 4.18 -12.29
CA GLU A 123 0.85 4.14 -10.95
C GLU A 123 0.01 5.41 -10.75
N GLY A 124 -1.23 5.25 -10.28
CA GLY A 124 -2.15 6.34 -9.97
C GLY A 124 -2.71 6.26 -8.56
#